data_AF-A0A7J4TXC4-F1
#
_entry.id   AF-A0A7J4TXC4-F1
#
_cell.length_a   1.000
_cell.length_b   1.000
_cell.length_c   1.000
_cell.angle_alpha   90.00
_cell.angle_beta   90.00
_cell.angle_gamma   90.00
#
_symmetry.space_group_name_H-M   'P 1'
#
loop_
_entity.id
_entity.type
_entity.pdbx_description
1 polymer ?
#
loop_
_entity_poly.entity_id
_entity_poly.type
_entity_poly.pdbx_seq_one_letter_code
_entity_poly.pdbx_strand_id
1 'polypeptide(L)'
;MGRTLPTWRDRIESRIEHWSIFRRALRLDERSDFDRLVKSVRIRSSACSMIPAVDEIEPALLAMLVGLESRLSKLERELHNNG
;
A
#
# COMPACT_ATOMS: atom_id res chain seq x y z
N MET A 1 13.73 -16.61 26.59
CA MET A 1 12.89 -17.05 25.46
C MET A 1 13.15 -16.10 24.30
N GLY A 2 13.62 -16.62 23.16
CA GLY A 2 14.07 -15.81 22.02
C GLY A 2 12.93 -14.98 21.46
N ARG A 3 13.19 -13.70 21.18
CA ARG A 3 12.19 -12.78 20.60
C ARG A 3 11.86 -13.30 19.19
N THR A 4 10.62 -13.72 18.96
CA THR A 4 10.12 -14.02 17.61
C THR A 4 10.39 -12.81 16.73
N LEU A 5 11.05 -13.00 15.58
CA LEU A 5 11.27 -11.92 14.64
C LEU A 5 9.92 -11.43 14.11
N PRO A 6 9.67 -10.12 14.06
CA PRO A 6 8.42 -9.58 13.55
C PRO A 6 8.22 -10.04 12.11
N THR A 7 7.00 -10.46 11.76
CA THR A 7 6.67 -10.83 10.39
C THR A 7 6.74 -9.61 9.48
N TRP A 8 6.78 -9.81 8.16
CA TRP A 8 6.69 -8.69 7.22
C TRP A 8 5.43 -7.83 7.47
N ARG A 9 4.30 -8.48 7.82
CA ARG A 9 3.05 -7.79 8.19
C ARG A 9 3.21 -6.88 9.39
N ASP A 10 3.87 -7.37 10.44
CA ASP A 10 4.07 -6.58 11.65
C ASP A 10 4.94 -5.35 11.36
N ARG A 11 5.98 -5.52 10.53
CA ARG A 11 6.86 -4.42 10.12
C ARG A 11 6.12 -3.37 9.28
N ILE A 12 5.35 -3.79 8.28
CA ILE A 12 4.63 -2.81 7.43
C ILE A 12 3.52 -2.08 8.19
N GLU A 13 2.80 -2.73 9.11
CA GLU A 13 1.79 -2.02 9.91
C GLU A 13 2.46 -1.01 10.86
N SER A 14 3.62 -1.34 11.44
CA SER A 14 4.42 -0.37 12.20
C SER A 14 4.85 0.81 11.30
N ARG A 15 5.28 0.55 10.07
CA ARG A 15 5.64 1.61 9.10
C ARG A 15 4.43 2.47 8.72
N ILE A 16 3.26 1.88 8.50
CA ILE A 16 2.02 2.61 8.21
C ILE A 16 1.62 3.52 9.37
N GLU A 17 1.78 3.06 10.61
CA GLU A 17 1.58 3.88 11.81
C GLU A 17 2.53 5.07 11.84
N HIS A 18 3.81 4.87 11.50
CA HIS A 18 4.77 5.97 11.35
C HIS A 18 4.37 6.97 10.25
N TRP A 19 3.76 6.50 9.16
CA TRP A 19 3.23 7.38 8.11
C TRP A 19 1.97 8.16 8.51
N SER A 20 1.36 7.89 9.66
CA SER A 20 0.19 8.64 10.15
C SER A 20 0.46 10.14 10.30
N ILE A 21 1.71 10.54 10.58
CA ILE A 21 2.12 11.95 10.65
C ILE A 21 1.98 12.60 9.26
N PHE A 22 2.50 11.94 8.23
CA PHE A 22 2.36 12.38 6.85
C PHE A 22 0.89 12.45 6.44
N ARG A 23 0.12 11.38 6.70
CA ARG A 23 -1.33 11.35 6.43
C ARG A 23 -2.07 12.53 7.09
N ARG A 24 -1.71 12.90 8.32
CA ARG A 24 -2.35 14.05 9.01
C ARG A 24 -2.03 15.39 8.37
N ALA A 25 -0.88 15.54 7.72
CA ALA A 25 -0.51 16.78 7.01
C ALA A 25 -1.24 16.96 5.66
N LEU A 26 -1.77 15.88 5.08
CA LEU A 26 -2.50 15.90 3.81
C LEU A 26 -3.90 16.56 3.92
N ARG A 27 -4.39 17.09 2.80
CA ARG A 27 -5.78 17.53 2.61
C ARG A 27 -6.75 16.35 2.67
N LEU A 28 -8.05 16.62 2.79
CA LEU A 28 -9.07 15.58 3.01
C LEU A 28 -9.17 14.58 1.84
N ASP A 29 -9.11 15.09 0.62
CA ASP A 29 -9.04 14.31 -0.63
C ASP A 29 -7.74 13.49 -0.68
N GLU A 30 -6.59 14.12 -0.44
CA GLU A 30 -5.28 13.46 -0.42
C GLU A 30 -5.18 12.35 0.64
N ARG A 31 -5.82 12.52 1.81
CA ARG A 31 -5.94 11.46 2.84
C ARG A 31 -6.68 10.24 2.32
N SER A 32 -7.78 10.47 1.62
CA SER A 32 -8.59 9.40 1.05
C SER A 32 -7.81 8.65 -0.04
N ASP A 33 -6.98 9.37 -0.79
CA ASP A 33 -6.07 8.81 -1.79
C ASP A 33 -4.96 7.98 -1.16
N PHE A 34 -4.32 8.50 -0.11
CA PHE A 34 -3.33 7.78 0.68
C PHE A 34 -3.90 6.50 1.32
N ASP A 35 -5.12 6.55 1.87
CA ASP A 35 -5.77 5.37 2.47
C ASP A 35 -6.00 4.25 1.43
N ARG A 36 -6.29 4.61 0.18
CA ARG A 36 -6.41 3.63 -0.91
C ARG A 36 -5.05 3.02 -1.30
N LEU A 37 -3.97 3.80 -1.23
CA LEU A 37 -2.61 3.28 -1.42
C LEU A 37 -2.26 2.29 -0.30
N VAL A 38 -2.46 2.66 0.97
CA VAL A 38 -2.24 1.77 2.12
C VAL A 38 -3.08 0.50 2.03
N LYS A 39 -4.34 0.61 1.61
CA LYS A 39 -5.19 -0.57 1.35
C LYS A 39 -4.60 -1.50 0.29
N SER A 40 -3.95 -0.95 -0.73
CA SER A 40 -3.32 -1.75 -1.80
C SER A 40 -2.15 -2.57 -1.28
N VAL A 41 -1.40 -2.05 -0.30
CA VAL A 41 -0.34 -2.78 0.43
C VAL A 41 -0.93 -3.95 1.21
N ARG A 42 -1.98 -3.70 2.00
CA ARG A 42 -2.63 -4.74 2.83
C ARG A 42 -3.21 -5.88 2.00
N ILE A 43 -3.91 -5.57 0.91
CA ILE A 43 -4.48 -6.57 -0.01
C ILE A 43 -3.38 -7.49 -0.58
N ARG A 44 -2.20 -6.95 -0.86
CA ARG A 44 -1.09 -7.68 -1.48
C ARG A 44 -0.04 -8.13 -0.48
N SER A 45 -0.39 -8.18 0.82
CA SER A 45 0.55 -8.54 1.88
C SER A 45 1.22 -9.90 1.67
N SER A 46 0.50 -10.89 1.12
CA SER A 46 1.08 -12.19 0.78
C SER A 46 2.16 -12.08 -0.30
N ALA A 47 1.89 -11.38 -1.39
CA ALA A 47 2.87 -11.13 -2.46
C ALA A 47 4.07 -10.32 -1.96
N CYS A 48 3.83 -9.31 -1.12
CA CYS A 48 4.88 -8.51 -0.52
C CYS A 48 5.80 -9.33 0.38
N SER A 49 5.26 -10.29 1.14
CA SER A 49 6.03 -11.15 2.04
C SER A 49 6.95 -12.15 1.32
N MET A 50 6.78 -12.32 0.00
CA MET A 50 7.65 -13.18 -0.82
C MET A 50 8.96 -12.50 -1.21
N ILE A 51 9.05 -11.16 -1.11
CA ILE A 51 10.30 -10.45 -1.34
C ILE A 51 11.11 -10.53 -0.03
N PRO A 52 12.29 -11.16 -0.01
CA PRO A 52 13.19 -11.16 1.14
C PRO A 52 13.85 -9.78 1.28
N ALA A 53 13.05 -8.74 1.50
CA ALA A 53 13.49 -7.38 1.63
C ALA A 53 13.85 -7.07 3.08
N VAL A 54 14.98 -6.39 3.26
CA VAL A 54 15.40 -5.81 4.56
C VAL A 54 14.48 -4.64 4.94
N ASP A 55 13.91 -3.95 3.94
CA ASP A 55 12.99 -2.82 4.11
C ASP A 55 11.61 -3.15 3.52
N GLU A 56 10.55 -2.84 4.28
CA GLU A 56 9.16 -2.97 3.88
C GLU A 56 8.72 -1.95 2.81
N ILE A 57 9.48 -0.88 2.58
CA ILE A 57 9.11 0.16 1.62
C ILE A 57 9.01 -0.39 0.19
N GLU A 58 10.02 -1.10 -0.30
CA GLU A 58 10.04 -1.59 -1.69
C GLU A 58 8.78 -2.42 -2.04
N PRO A 59 8.44 -3.50 -1.31
CA PRO A 59 7.21 -4.25 -1.56
C PRO A 59 5.95 -3.40 -1.39
N ALA A 60 5.93 -2.46 -0.44
CA ALA A 60 4.78 -1.56 -0.27
C ALA A 60 4.58 -0.65 -1.49
N LEU A 61 5.66 -0.07 -2.04
CA LEU A 61 5.60 0.77 -3.24
C LEU A 61 5.12 -0.04 -4.44
N LEU A 62 5.63 -1.25 -4.65
CA LEU A 62 5.15 -2.14 -5.72
C LEU A 62 3.65 -2.41 -5.58
N ALA A 63 3.18 -2.72 -4.37
CA ALA A 63 1.76 -2.94 -4.12
C ALA A 63 0.89 -1.69 -4.38
N MET A 64 1.39 -0.52 -4.01
CA MET A 64 0.74 0.77 -4.28
C MET A 64 0.65 1.05 -5.78
N LEU A 65 1.75 0.87 -6.53
CA LEU A 65 1.80 1.07 -7.99
C LEU A 65 0.83 0.13 -8.72
N VAL A 66 0.81 -1.16 -8.36
CA VAL A 66 -0.17 -2.10 -8.93
C VAL A 66 -1.61 -1.69 -8.59
N GLY A 67 -1.84 -1.14 -7.39
CA GLY A 67 -3.13 -0.60 -7.00
C GLY A 67 -3.56 0.61 -7.83
N LEU A 68 -2.62 1.51 -8.14
CA LEU A 68 -2.85 2.67 -9.02
C LEU A 68 -3.16 2.22 -10.45
N GLU A 69 -2.32 1.35 -11.02
CA GLU A 69 -2.51 0.84 -12.39
C GLU A 69 -3.86 0.14 -12.53
N SER A 70 -4.23 -0.71 -11.57
CA SER A 70 -5.53 -1.39 -11.57
C SER A 70 -6.73 -0.43 -11.59
N ARG A 71 -6.60 0.72 -10.89
CA ARG A 71 -7.66 1.74 -10.88
C ARG A 71 -7.69 2.52 -12.19
N LEU A 72 -6.53 2.87 -12.73
CA LEU A 72 -6.40 3.56 -14.00
C LEU A 72 -7.00 2.73 -15.13
N SER A 73 -6.59 1.47 -15.28
CA SER A 73 -7.13 0.58 -16.33
C SER A 73 -8.64 0.37 -16.20
N LYS A 74 -9.19 0.40 -14.98
CA LYS A 74 -10.66 0.31 -14.77
C LYS A 74 -11.36 1.56 -15.29
N LEU A 75 -10.84 2.75 -14.96
CA LEU A 75 -11.38 4.02 -15.43
C LEU A 75 -11.29 4.16 -16.96
N GLU A 76 -10.17 3.75 -17.55
CA GLU A 76 -9.98 3.76 -19.01
C GLU A 76 -11.00 2.86 -19.72
N ARG A 77 -11.28 1.66 -19.17
CA ARG A 77 -12.32 0.76 -19.68
C ARG A 77 -13.72 1.34 -19.54
N GLU A 78 -14.03 1.95 -18.40
CA GLU A 78 -15.34 2.59 -18.18
C GLU A 78 -15.56 3.77 -19.12
N LEU A 79 -14.52 4.57 -19.38
CA LEU A 79 -14.59 5.66 -20.35
C LEU A 79 -14.76 5.14 -21.79
N HIS A 80 -14.03 4.08 -22.16
CA HIS A 80 -14.14 3.46 -23.48
C HIS A 80 -15.51 2.84 -23.74
N ASN A 81 -16.13 2.23 -22.72
CA ASN A 81 -17.45 1.60 -22.83
C ASN A 81 -18.61 2.62 -22.86
N ASN A 82 -18.38 3.86 -22.45
CA ASN A 82 -19.38 4.93 -22.38
C ASN A 82 -19.35 5.90 -23.58
N GLY A 83 -18.45 5.69 -24.55
CA GLY A 83 -18.35 6.47 -25.80
C GLY A 83 -18.74 5.64 -27.01
#